data_AF-A0A3N4V8K6-F1
#
_entry.id   AF-A0A3N4V8K6-F1
#
_cell.length_a   1.000
_cell.length_b   1.000
_cell.length_c   1.000
_cell.angle_alpha   90.00
_cell.angle_beta   90.00
_cell.angle_gamma   90.00
#
_symmetry.space_group_name_H-M   'P 1'
#
loop_
_entity.id
_entity.type
_entity.pdbx_description
1 polymer ?
#
loop_
_entity_poly.entity_id
_entity_poly.type
_entity_poly.pdbx_seq_one_letter_code
_entity_poly.pdbx_strand_id
1 'polypeptide(L)' 'MYSALWRVLPGPWWVRVLILLVLLAAILYALVTWAFPYADSFIDSPEVTVGSS' A
#
# COMPACT_ATOMS: atom_id res chain seq x y z
N MET A 1 -4.76 -14.42 28.41
CA MET A 1 -5.67 -14.16 27.28
C MET A 1 -5.19 -13.08 26.30
N TYR A 2 -4.02 -12.44 26.49
CA TYR A 2 -3.27 -11.75 25.41
C TYR A 2 -2.15 -12.61 24.79
N SER A 3 -1.95 -13.81 25.34
CA SER A 3 -0.89 -14.75 24.97
C SER A 3 -1.13 -15.47 23.63
N ALA A 4 -2.37 -15.56 23.16
CA ALA A 4 -2.68 -16.20 21.88
C ALA A 4 -2.18 -15.36 20.69
N LEU A 5 -2.30 -14.03 20.77
CA LEU A 5 -1.86 -13.11 19.72
C LEU A 5 -0.32 -13.04 19.63
N TRP A 6 0.37 -13.18 20.77
CA TRP A 6 1.84 -13.21 20.83
C TRP A 6 2.45 -14.57 20.41
N ARG A 7 1.64 -15.61 20.25
CA ARG A 7 2.06 -16.95 19.79
C ARG A 7 1.89 -17.15 18.29
N VAL A 8 0.99 -16.40 17.64
CA VAL A 8 0.75 -16.47 16.19
C VAL A 8 1.83 -15.75 15.38
N LEU A 9 2.49 -14.74 15.93
CA LEU A 9 3.66 -14.13 15.30
C LEU A 9 4.94 -14.85 15.75
N PRO A 10 5.54 -15.74 14.92
CA PRO A 10 6.81 -16.35 15.26
C PRO A 10 7.92 -15.31 15.22
N GLY A 11 8.71 -15.26 16.29
CA GLY A 11 9.99 -14.58 16.30
C GLY A 11 10.08 -13.35 17.21
N PRO A 12 11.32 -12.85 17.42
CA PRO A 12 11.58 -11.70 18.27
C PRO A 12 10.87 -10.44 17.79
N TRP A 13 10.81 -9.41 18.66
CA TRP A 13 10.11 -8.15 18.40
C TRP A 13 10.45 -7.51 17.03
N TRP A 14 11.68 -7.67 16.52
CA TRP A 14 12.10 -7.18 15.20
C TRP A 14 11.40 -7.88 14.02
N VAL A 15 11.10 -9.19 14.12
CA VAL A 15 10.41 -9.95 13.06
C VAL A 15 9.01 -9.40 12.85
N ARG A 16 8.34 -9.01 13.94
CA ARG A 16 6.99 -8.44 13.89
C ARG A 16 6.98 -7.08 13.22
N VAL A 17 7.98 -6.24 13.53
CA VAL A 17 8.17 -4.96 12.86
C VAL A 17 8.39 -5.18 11.37
N LEU A 18 9.21 -6.16 10.98
CA LEU A 18 9.47 -6.48 9.58
C LEU A 18 8.19 -6.95 8.86
N ILE A 19 7.39 -7.81 9.48
CA ILE A 19 6.08 -8.25 8.94
C ILE A 19 5.14 -7.06 8.73
N LEU A 20 5.04 -6.15 9.71
CA LEU A 20 4.22 -4.94 9.58
C LEU A 20 4.72 -4.03 8.45
N LEU A 21 6.03 -3.90 8.29
CA LEU A 21 6.65 -3.11 7.24
C LEU A 21 6.37 -3.71 5.85
N VAL A 22 6.46 -5.04 5.72
CA VAL A 22 6.11 -5.76 4.48
C VAL A 22 4.62 -5.60 4.16
N LEU A 23 3.74 -5.73 5.16
CA LEU A 23 2.31 -5.48 4.99
C LEU A 23 2.03 -4.05 4.51
N LEU A 24 2.68 -3.07 5.13
CA LEU A 24 2.55 -1.67 4.72
C LEU A 24 3.05 -1.46 3.28
N ALA A 25 4.21 -2.02 2.94
CA ALA A 25 4.76 -1.95 1.59
C ALA A 25 3.84 -2.62 0.56
N ALA A 26 3.24 -3.77 0.90
CA ALA A 26 2.28 -4.46 0.04
C ALA A 26 1.01 -3.63 -0.20
N ILE A 27 0.50 -2.96 0.84
CA ILE A 27 -0.63 -2.03 0.71
C ILE A 27 -0.25 -0.85 -0.19
N LEU A 28 0.88 -0.19 0.06
CA LEU A 28 1.34 0.92 -0.78
C LEU A 28 1.55 0.50 -2.23
N TYR A 29 2.14 -0.67 -2.45
CA TYR A 29 2.31 -1.24 -3.78
C TYR A 29 0.96 -1.44 -4.47
N ALA A 30 0.01 -2.08 -3.78
CA ALA A 30 -1.34 -2.29 -4.32
C ALA A 30 -2.08 -0.98 -4.62
N LEU A 31 -1.88 0.04 -3.79
CA LEU A 31 -2.45 1.36 -4.04
C LEU A 31 -1.87 1.98 -5.31
N VAL A 32 -0.55 1.92 -5.51
CA VAL A 32 0.11 2.50 -6.68
C VAL A 32 -0.21 1.70 -7.95
N THR A 33 -0.24 0.38 -7.89
CA THR A 33 -0.44 -0.46 -9.10
C THR A 33 -1.89 -0.65 -9.48
N TRP A 34 -2.82 -0.62 -8.52
CA TRP A 34 -4.25 -0.85 -8.80
C TRP A 34 -5.14 0.33 -8.42
N ALA A 35 -4.96 0.93 -7.23
CA ALA A 35 -5.86 2.00 -6.81
C ALA A 35 -5.66 3.30 -7.61
N PHE A 36 -4.41 3.64 -7.96
CA PHE A 36 -4.08 4.80 -8.79
C PHE A 36 -4.69 4.72 -10.20
N PRO A 37 -4.45 3.66 -11.01
CA PRO A 37 -5.06 3.59 -12.34
C PRO A 37 -6.58 3.47 -12.29
N TYR A 38 -7.12 2.83 -11.24
CA TYR A 38 -8.56 2.83 -11.02
C TYR A 38 -9.07 4.25 -10.72
N ALA A 39 -8.41 5.01 -9.84
CA ALA A 39 -8.77 6.39 -9.52
C ALA A 39 -8.65 7.32 -10.74
N ASP A 40 -7.60 7.15 -11.55
CA ASP A 40 -7.37 7.90 -12.78
C ASP A 40 -8.54 7.74 -13.76
N SER A 41 -9.15 6.55 -13.84
CA SER A 41 -10.34 6.33 -14.68
C SER A 41 -11.58 7.16 -14.32
N PHE A 42 -11.64 7.72 -13.10
CA PHE A 42 -12.72 8.60 -12.65
C PHE A 42 -12.40 10.09 -12.83
N ILE A 43 -11.16 10.42 -13.16
CA ILE A 43 -10.71 11.79 -13.38
C ILE A 43 -10.72 12.03 -14.88
N ASP A 44 -11.64 12.88 -15.35
CA ASP A 44 -11.55 13.41 -16.70
C ASP A 44 -10.24 14.18 -16.81
N SER A 45 -9.33 13.74 -17.68
CA SER A 45 -8.05 14.39 -17.90
C SER A 45 -8.29 15.86 -18.30
N PRO A 46 -7.84 16.85 -17.51
CA PRO A 46 -7.92 18.23 -17.93
C PRO A 46 -7.07 18.41 -19.20
N GLU A 47 -7.67 18.98 -20.24
CA GLU A 47 -7.01 19.26 -21.51
C GLU A 47 -5.73 20.08 -21.24
N VAL A 48 -4.56 19.47 -21.48
CA VAL A 48 -3.26 20.12 -21.27
C VAL A 48 -3.09 21.17 -22.39
N THR A 49 -3.51 22.41 -22.14
CA THR A 49 -3.43 23.52 -23.11
C THR A 49 -2.00 24.03 -23.36
N VAL A 50 -0.97 23.45 -22.74
CA VAL A 50 0.43 23.89 -22.91
C VAL A 50 1.24 22.81 -23.61
N GLY A 51 1.25 22.85 -24.95
CA GLY A 51 2.02 21.93 -25.79
C GLY A 51 1.58 21.78 -27.25
N SER A 52 0.53 22.47 -27.70
CA SER A 52 0.15 22.53 -29.12
C SER A 52 0.80 23.73 -29.82
N SER A 53 2.13 23.73 -29.92
CA SER A 53 2.89 24.69 -30.75
C SER A 53 3.70 23.96 -31.81
#